data_AF-A0A8J5MR52-F1
#
_entry.id   AF-A0A8J5MR52-F1
#
_cell.length_a   1.000
_cell.length_b   1.000
_cell.length_c   1.000
_cell.angle_alpha   90.00
_cell.angle_beta   90.00
_cell.angle_gamma   90.00
#
_symmetry.space_group_name_H-M   'P 1'
#
loop_
_entity.id
_entity.type
_entity.pdbx_description
1 polymer ?
#
loop_
_entity_poly.entity_id
_entity_poly.type
_entity_poly.pdbx_seq_one_letter_code
_entity_poly.pdbx_strand_id
1 'polypeptide(L)'
;MTYTATIRRTRPLECLILPSLLLLLTMGWSRVVMGTGVVGNFIKINITVVLPEGGNRTKTIDTDENSLKTFGITREELSSALIYTNANGEVSEVVMGERHIPLHLEPVRDSSYTSYSFGTVDGGFWSVSASNFTNITIHDLEDDETLEAVEVSLDWSLPPLAQPNPADVTLTSALLEAAIYLDNTTLVRQKVSGRVAIGKWVQMVPYAGVYLQVLNPHTHLTTLAAYFNTQDYFIDRELVHTLTNLMPGRLAFLTSYYDTSGRLGASSRDTLTSLGSFAARYLTFGDCWSWAWRVGGATLAEGLVTNPHGVMSHPPPLNLEVPVSPSPPSERLCESWPLSWNKRQHFCDMYDGYGDLCSCSAPFTLPANATGTGEELGVVVVAGSRARYLFRLLRQLLTQPGVALHQVLVSIDGGYEETIKLVDLLGLRHMRFALYHGVQLLATNKFIILEDDLILAPDFYSYMQQTAVLLDKDPSLFAVSAYAHFSFRHTAHDPTRLYRVHSLPAYGWMVKRSFLEETLPKWPPVFVATDWDYWMGCGLVRRGRELVIPEVSRTSHAGLSGTHFSGFVTQKRFSNKPLSDDPNTRSEQRGVRN
;
A
#
# COMPACT_ATOMS: atom_id res chain seq x y z
N MET A 1 0.49 21.54 -16.50
CA MET A 1 1.50 21.78 -17.54
C MET A 1 2.49 20.64 -17.48
N THR A 2 2.50 19.81 -18.51
CA THR A 2 3.25 18.56 -18.64
C THR A 2 4.61 18.88 -19.26
N TYR A 3 5.70 18.62 -18.52
CA TYR A 3 7.05 18.63 -19.08
C TYR A 3 7.54 17.20 -19.20
N THR A 4 7.58 16.72 -20.44
CA THR A 4 8.21 15.47 -20.89
C THR A 4 9.69 15.74 -21.13
N ALA A 5 10.58 15.15 -20.32
CA ALA A 5 12.00 15.09 -20.59
C ALA A 5 12.35 13.74 -21.22
N THR A 6 12.65 13.76 -22.52
CA THR A 6 12.97 12.60 -23.35
C THR A 6 14.48 12.34 -23.30
N ILE A 7 14.92 11.24 -22.69
CA ILE A 7 16.32 10.79 -22.82
C ILE A 7 16.43 9.92 -24.08
N ARG A 8 16.93 10.52 -25.17
CA ARG A 8 17.42 9.77 -26.34
C ARG A 8 18.75 9.10 -25.98
N ARG A 9 18.81 7.77 -26.04
CA ARG A 9 20.09 7.05 -26.22
C ARG A 9 20.04 6.22 -27.51
N THR A 10 21.03 6.52 -28.34
CA THR A 10 21.29 6.03 -29.69
C THR A 10 21.60 4.53 -29.74
N ARG A 11 21.08 3.84 -30.76
CA ARG A 11 21.41 2.45 -31.12
C ARG A 11 22.88 2.29 -31.51
N PRO A 12 23.41 1.06 -31.38
CA PRO A 12 24.02 0.40 -32.54
C PRO A 12 23.22 -0.85 -32.92
N LEU A 13 22.85 -0.95 -34.20
CA LEU A 13 22.51 -2.21 -34.85
C LEU A 13 23.81 -2.95 -35.14
N GLU A 14 23.92 -4.18 -34.67
CA GLU A 14 24.60 -5.34 -35.29
C GLU A 14 24.68 -6.45 -34.22
N CYS A 15 24.61 -7.73 -34.62
CA CYS A 15 24.45 -8.94 -33.78
C CYS A 15 23.02 -9.26 -33.31
N LEU A 16 22.09 -9.46 -34.24
CA LEU A 16 20.84 -10.21 -34.02
C LEU A 16 20.68 -11.30 -35.08
N ILE A 17 21.66 -12.20 -35.18
CA ILE A 17 21.51 -13.44 -35.94
C ILE A 17 22.23 -14.48 -35.08
N LEU A 18 21.49 -15.28 -34.30
CA LEU A 18 21.92 -16.60 -33.74
C LEU A 18 21.05 -17.12 -32.56
N PRO A 19 20.36 -16.31 -31.71
CA PRO A 19 19.65 -16.92 -30.56
C PRO A 19 18.32 -17.61 -30.91
N SER A 20 17.71 -17.31 -32.05
CA SER A 20 16.31 -17.65 -32.32
C SER A 20 16.09 -18.94 -33.11
N LEU A 21 17.13 -19.51 -33.72
CA LEU A 21 17.02 -20.80 -34.42
C LEU A 21 16.94 -21.99 -33.44
N LEU A 22 17.45 -21.82 -32.21
CA LEU A 22 17.42 -22.84 -31.16
C LEU A 22 16.04 -22.98 -30.49
N LEU A 23 15.25 -21.91 -30.46
CA LEU A 23 13.91 -21.93 -29.85
C LEU A 23 12.91 -22.76 -30.69
N LEU A 24 13.09 -22.78 -32.01
CA LEU A 24 12.27 -23.59 -32.93
C LEU A 24 12.54 -25.10 -32.80
N LEU A 25 13.71 -25.51 -32.33
CA LEU A 25 14.10 -26.92 -32.20
C LEU A 25 13.90 -27.49 -30.78
N THR A 26 13.77 -26.65 -29.76
CA THR A 26 13.62 -27.08 -28.35
C THR A 26 12.17 -27.13 -27.85
N MET A 27 11.20 -26.53 -28.54
CA MET A 27 9.77 -26.65 -28.21
C MET A 27 9.10 -27.96 -28.67
N GLY A 28 9.90 -28.98 -29.00
CA GLY A 28 9.43 -30.32 -29.29
C GLY A 28 9.20 -31.22 -28.08
N TRP A 29 9.27 -30.72 -26.84
CA TRP A 29 9.09 -31.53 -25.63
C TRP A 29 8.44 -30.73 -24.51
N SER A 30 7.11 -30.53 -24.58
CA SER A 30 6.14 -30.44 -23.46
C SER A 30 4.89 -29.70 -23.92
N ARG A 31 3.75 -30.40 -23.93
CA ARG A 31 2.42 -29.80 -24.09
C ARG A 31 2.05 -28.98 -22.86
N VAL A 32 1.93 -27.66 -22.98
CA VAL A 32 0.94 -26.86 -22.24
C VAL A 32 0.46 -25.72 -23.15
N VAL A 33 -0.77 -25.84 -23.63
CA VAL A 33 -1.51 -24.76 -24.29
C VAL A 33 -2.22 -23.98 -23.18
N MET A 34 -1.82 -22.73 -22.94
CA MET A 34 -2.72 -21.72 -22.36
C MET A 34 -2.92 -20.64 -23.41
N GLY A 35 -4.18 -20.45 -23.78
CA GLY A 35 -4.59 -19.61 -24.89
C GLY A 35 -4.51 -18.12 -24.57
N THR A 36 -3.92 -17.39 -25.52
CA THR A 36 -4.30 -16.01 -25.84
C THR A 36 -4.29 -15.91 -27.37
N GLY A 37 -5.42 -15.49 -27.94
CA GLY A 37 -5.66 -15.52 -29.37
C GLY A 37 -4.72 -14.62 -30.16
N VAL A 38 -3.96 -15.23 -31.07
CA VAL A 38 -3.53 -14.61 -32.32
C VAL A 38 -3.83 -15.63 -33.40
N VAL A 39 -4.87 -15.38 -34.19
CA VAL A 39 -5.20 -16.19 -35.38
C VAL A 39 -4.24 -15.77 -36.49
N GLY A 40 -3.04 -16.34 -36.47
CA GLY A 40 -2.10 -16.30 -37.60
C GLY A 40 -2.29 -17.54 -38.47
N ASN A 41 -2.25 -17.39 -39.80
CA ASN A 41 -2.24 -18.52 -40.72
C ASN A 41 -0.92 -19.29 -40.57
N PHE A 42 -0.95 -20.39 -39.82
CA PHE A 42 0.20 -21.29 -39.71
C PHE A 42 0.45 -22.00 -41.05
N ILE A 43 1.70 -21.96 -41.50
CA ILE A 43 2.23 -22.70 -42.63
C ILE A 43 3.00 -23.93 -42.14
N LYS A 44 2.77 -25.07 -42.80
CA LYS A 44 3.51 -26.31 -42.57
C LYS A 44 4.76 -26.35 -43.44
N ILE A 45 5.88 -26.72 -42.85
CA ILE A 45 7.17 -26.89 -43.53
C ILE A 45 7.77 -28.23 -43.14
N ASN A 46 8.22 -29.00 -44.12
CA ASN A 46 8.90 -30.27 -43.91
C ASN A 46 10.40 -30.02 -43.86
N ILE A 47 11.05 -30.48 -42.80
CA ILE A 47 12.50 -30.42 -42.61
C ILE A 47 13.08 -31.83 -42.62
N THR A 48 14.28 -31.99 -43.16
CA THR A 48 14.94 -33.31 -43.27
C THR A 48 16.07 -33.43 -42.26
N VAL A 49 15.98 -34.43 -41.39
CA VAL A 49 16.98 -34.75 -40.38
C VAL A 49 17.82 -35.93 -40.86
N VAL A 50 19.13 -35.74 -40.93
CA VAL A 50 20.11 -36.76 -41.30
C VAL A 50 20.66 -37.37 -40.02
N LEU A 51 20.44 -38.68 -39.85
CA LEU A 51 20.87 -39.44 -38.68
C LEU A 51 22.30 -39.97 -38.85
N PRO A 52 23.05 -40.16 -37.74
CA PRO A 52 24.45 -40.58 -37.78
C PRO A 52 24.63 -41.98 -38.39
N GLU A 53 23.61 -42.83 -38.24
CA GLU A 53 23.55 -44.20 -38.77
C GLU A 53 23.23 -44.28 -40.28
N GLY A 54 23.14 -43.15 -41.00
CA GLY A 54 23.00 -43.12 -42.46
C GLY A 54 21.56 -43.18 -42.96
N GLY A 55 20.60 -42.60 -42.23
CA GLY A 55 19.19 -42.53 -42.64
C GLY A 55 18.61 -41.12 -42.53
N ASN A 56 17.64 -40.78 -43.39
CA ASN A 56 16.96 -39.49 -43.36
C ASN A 56 15.55 -39.63 -42.78
N ARG A 57 15.16 -38.70 -41.88
CA ARG A 57 13.79 -38.57 -41.37
C ARG A 57 13.24 -37.19 -41.68
N THR A 58 12.08 -37.14 -42.33
CA THR A 58 11.39 -35.88 -42.58
C THR A 58 10.40 -35.61 -41.46
N LYS A 59 10.38 -34.37 -40.95
CA LYS A 59 9.43 -33.94 -39.92
C LYS A 59 8.75 -32.64 -40.33
N THR A 60 7.45 -32.55 -40.10
CA THR A 60 6.68 -31.33 -40.37
C THR A 60 6.67 -30.44 -39.13
N ILE A 61 6.93 -29.16 -39.33
CA ILE A 61 6.81 -28.10 -38.32
C ILE A 61 5.76 -27.07 -38.76
N ASP A 62 5.07 -26.48 -37.80
CA ASP A 62 4.14 -25.36 -38.01
C ASP A 62 4.87 -24.04 -37.71
N THR A 63 4.81 -23.07 -38.62
CA THR A 63 5.40 -21.71 -38.47
C THR A 63 4.54 -20.67 -39.19
N ASP A 64 4.93 -19.40 -39.27
CA ASP A 64 4.22 -18.34 -40.03
C ASP A 64 5.20 -17.51 -40.89
N GLU A 65 4.69 -16.87 -41.96
CA GLU A 65 5.54 -16.11 -42.90
C GLU A 65 6.20 -14.86 -42.28
N ASN A 66 5.57 -14.22 -41.28
CA ASN A 66 6.16 -13.05 -40.63
C ASN A 66 7.35 -13.45 -39.76
N SER A 67 7.26 -14.59 -39.08
CA SER A 67 8.39 -15.19 -38.38
C SER A 67 9.57 -15.46 -39.32
N LEU A 68 9.33 -16.07 -40.48
CA LEU A 68 10.38 -16.33 -41.49
C LEU A 68 11.05 -15.05 -42.01
N LYS A 69 10.25 -14.02 -42.36
CA LYS A 69 10.75 -12.71 -42.80
C LYS A 69 11.61 -12.01 -41.75
N THR A 70 11.22 -12.13 -40.48
CA THR A 70 11.96 -11.53 -39.35
C THR A 70 13.39 -12.07 -39.26
N PHE A 71 13.62 -13.31 -39.69
CA PHE A 71 14.94 -13.95 -39.68
C PHE A 71 15.65 -13.91 -41.03
N GLY A 72 15.06 -13.27 -42.06
CA GLY A 72 15.63 -13.23 -43.40
C GLY A 72 15.78 -14.62 -44.04
N ILE A 73 14.91 -15.57 -43.67
CA ILE A 73 14.90 -16.95 -44.17
C ILE A 73 13.62 -17.12 -45.01
N THR A 74 13.75 -17.69 -46.19
CA THR A 74 12.61 -18.04 -47.04
C THR A 74 12.04 -19.42 -46.70
N ARG A 75 10.79 -19.65 -47.07
CA ARG A 75 10.13 -20.95 -46.84
C ARG A 75 10.87 -22.08 -47.55
N GLU A 76 11.36 -21.79 -48.75
CA GLU A 76 12.11 -22.72 -49.61
C GLU A 76 13.45 -23.10 -48.97
N GLU A 77 14.20 -22.13 -48.44
CA GLU A 77 15.46 -22.35 -47.72
C GLU A 77 15.27 -23.23 -46.48
N LEU A 78 14.20 -23.00 -45.71
CA LEU A 78 13.92 -23.81 -44.53
C LEU A 78 13.42 -25.21 -44.89
N SER A 79 12.63 -25.35 -45.98
CA SER A 79 12.15 -26.65 -46.44
C SER A 79 13.23 -27.55 -47.03
N SER A 80 14.31 -26.94 -47.52
CA SER A 80 15.49 -27.63 -48.06
C SER A 80 16.60 -27.81 -47.01
N ALA A 81 16.34 -27.41 -45.76
CA ALA A 81 17.30 -27.52 -44.68
C ALA A 81 17.62 -28.99 -44.36
N LEU A 82 18.92 -29.29 -44.25
CA LEU A 82 19.45 -30.56 -43.75
C LEU A 82 19.95 -30.37 -42.33
N ILE A 83 19.38 -31.12 -41.39
CA ILE A 83 19.75 -31.08 -39.98
C ILE A 83 20.54 -32.34 -39.66
N TYR A 84 21.83 -32.19 -39.43
CA TYR A 84 22.71 -33.29 -39.04
C TYR A 84 22.71 -33.46 -37.53
N THR A 85 22.73 -34.71 -37.08
CA THR A 85 22.78 -35.05 -35.66
C THR A 85 24.03 -35.85 -35.34
N ASN A 86 24.52 -35.75 -34.10
CA ASN A 86 25.61 -36.57 -33.57
C ASN A 86 25.10 -37.94 -33.08
N ALA A 87 26.01 -38.84 -32.72
CA ALA A 87 25.68 -40.20 -32.25
C ALA A 87 24.74 -40.25 -31.00
N ASN A 88 24.59 -39.13 -30.27
CA ASN A 88 23.69 -39.00 -29.13
C ASN A 88 22.31 -38.44 -29.52
N GLY A 89 22.07 -38.16 -30.79
CA GLY A 89 20.82 -37.60 -31.31
C GLY A 89 20.70 -36.07 -31.18
N GLU A 90 21.78 -35.38 -30.80
CA GLU A 90 21.82 -33.92 -30.70
C GLU A 90 22.17 -33.31 -32.06
N VAL A 91 21.60 -32.14 -32.38
CA VAL A 91 21.88 -31.46 -33.66
C VAL A 91 23.33 -30.95 -33.67
N SER A 92 24.13 -31.46 -34.60
CA SER A 92 25.54 -31.07 -34.79
C SER A 92 25.70 -29.94 -35.79
N GLU A 93 24.85 -29.87 -36.81
CA GLU A 93 24.94 -28.87 -37.87
C GLU A 93 23.59 -28.69 -38.57
N VAL A 94 23.26 -27.46 -38.96
CA VAL A 94 22.13 -27.15 -39.85
C VAL A 94 22.67 -26.55 -41.13
N VAL A 95 22.33 -27.17 -42.27
CA VAL A 95 22.72 -26.71 -43.60
C VAL A 95 21.48 -26.20 -44.33
N MET A 96 21.49 -24.94 -44.74
CA MET A 96 20.41 -24.26 -45.47
C MET A 96 20.99 -23.55 -46.68
N GLY A 97 20.81 -24.11 -47.88
CA GLY A 97 21.50 -23.62 -49.09
C GLY A 97 23.02 -23.72 -48.93
N GLU A 98 23.74 -22.61 -49.15
CA GLU A 98 25.20 -22.52 -48.94
C GLU A 98 25.60 -22.21 -47.49
N ARG A 99 24.63 -22.01 -46.58
CA ARG A 99 24.89 -21.68 -45.18
C ARG A 99 25.05 -22.95 -44.36
N HIS A 100 26.25 -23.16 -43.85
CA HIS A 100 26.59 -24.18 -42.87
C HIS A 100 26.61 -23.57 -41.47
N ILE A 101 25.74 -24.04 -40.58
CA ILE A 101 25.63 -23.55 -39.22
C ILE A 101 26.06 -24.68 -38.28
N PRO A 102 27.35 -24.76 -37.90
CA PRO A 102 27.82 -25.74 -36.94
C PRO A 102 27.27 -25.41 -35.55
N LEU A 103 26.65 -26.40 -34.90
CA LEU A 103 26.09 -26.33 -33.55
C LEU A 103 26.93 -27.15 -32.57
N HIS A 104 28.24 -26.88 -32.52
CA HIS A 104 29.03 -27.25 -31.35
C HIS A 104 28.84 -26.17 -30.27
N LEU A 105 27.69 -26.24 -29.60
CA LEU A 105 27.49 -25.54 -28.34
C LEU A 105 28.11 -26.41 -27.25
N GLU A 106 29.37 -26.20 -26.92
CA GLU A 106 29.76 -26.45 -25.53
C GLU A 106 28.87 -25.53 -24.69
N PRO A 107 28.04 -26.07 -23.78
CA PRO A 107 27.30 -25.24 -22.87
C PRO A 107 28.31 -24.72 -21.86
N VAL A 108 29.04 -23.65 -22.22
CA VAL A 108 29.33 -22.64 -21.22
C VAL A 108 27.95 -22.22 -20.76
N ARG A 109 27.58 -22.62 -19.53
CA ARG A 109 26.45 -22.02 -18.82
C ARG A 109 26.76 -20.55 -18.67
N ASP A 110 26.51 -19.78 -19.72
CA ASP A 110 26.30 -18.36 -19.57
C ASP A 110 24.89 -18.20 -19.01
N SER A 111 24.80 -18.01 -17.71
CA SER A 111 23.56 -17.81 -16.95
C SER A 111 22.89 -16.46 -17.26
N SER A 112 23.15 -15.84 -18.42
CA SER A 112 22.86 -14.45 -18.74
C SER A 112 21.57 -14.23 -19.54
N TYR A 113 20.54 -15.07 -19.37
CA TYR A 113 19.16 -14.63 -19.63
C TYR A 113 18.72 -13.69 -18.49
N THR A 114 19.34 -12.52 -18.41
CA THR A 114 19.06 -11.51 -17.40
C THR A 114 18.36 -10.29 -17.97
N SER A 115 17.62 -10.44 -19.08
CA SER A 115 16.72 -9.40 -19.58
C SER A 115 15.34 -9.54 -18.95
N TYR A 116 14.82 -8.43 -18.42
CA TYR A 116 13.50 -8.34 -17.78
C TYR A 116 12.69 -7.28 -18.50
N SER A 117 11.43 -7.56 -18.79
CA SER A 117 10.52 -6.64 -19.48
C SER A 117 9.36 -6.28 -18.58
N PHE A 118 9.09 -4.98 -18.45
CA PHE A 118 8.02 -4.41 -17.64
C PHE A 118 7.08 -3.58 -18.52
N GLY A 119 5.79 -3.54 -18.17
CA GLY A 119 4.85 -2.65 -18.84
C GLY A 119 5.12 -1.18 -18.51
N THR A 120 4.88 -0.28 -19.46
CA THR A 120 4.95 1.17 -19.24
C THR A 120 3.54 1.78 -19.20
N VAL A 121 3.42 2.97 -18.61
CA VAL A 121 2.12 3.67 -18.42
C VAL A 121 1.40 3.95 -19.75
N ASP A 122 2.13 4.13 -20.84
CA ASP A 122 1.62 4.34 -22.20
C ASP A 122 1.24 3.04 -22.94
N GLY A 123 1.33 1.89 -22.27
CA GLY A 123 1.01 0.57 -22.84
C GLY A 123 2.13 -0.08 -23.64
N GLY A 124 3.36 0.47 -23.58
CA GLY A 124 4.57 -0.13 -24.14
C GLY A 124 5.28 -1.11 -23.20
N PHE A 125 6.52 -1.42 -23.53
CA PHE A 125 7.41 -2.27 -22.73
C PHE A 125 8.77 -1.60 -22.50
N TRP A 126 9.27 -1.67 -21.27
CA TRP A 126 10.63 -1.33 -20.90
C TRP A 126 11.42 -2.60 -20.62
N SER A 127 12.47 -2.86 -21.41
CA SER A 127 13.33 -4.03 -21.27
C SER A 127 14.70 -3.64 -20.76
N VAL A 128 15.17 -4.32 -19.72
CA VAL A 128 16.45 -4.04 -19.06
C VAL A 128 17.25 -5.31 -18.83
N SER A 129 18.57 -5.27 -19.06
CA SER A 129 19.49 -6.36 -18.74
C SER A 129 20.19 -6.11 -17.41
N ALA A 130 20.53 -7.16 -16.64
CA ALA A 130 21.38 -7.02 -15.45
C ALA A 130 22.72 -6.32 -15.73
N SER A 131 23.27 -6.50 -16.94
CA SER A 131 24.49 -5.83 -17.38
C SER A 131 24.34 -4.30 -17.46
N ASN A 132 23.11 -3.78 -17.57
CA ASN A 132 22.88 -2.33 -17.64
C ASN A 132 23.13 -1.62 -16.29
N PHE A 133 23.28 -2.38 -15.20
CA PHE A 133 23.39 -1.86 -13.84
C PHE A 133 24.75 -2.15 -13.18
N THR A 134 25.78 -2.51 -13.94
CA THR A 134 27.09 -2.87 -13.36
C THR A 134 27.90 -1.67 -12.86
N ASN A 135 27.65 -0.47 -13.40
CA ASN A 135 28.44 0.73 -13.13
C ASN A 135 27.62 1.88 -12.52
N ILE A 136 26.45 1.59 -11.94
CA ILE A 136 25.59 2.60 -11.31
C ILE A 136 25.68 2.53 -9.79
N THR A 137 25.72 3.68 -9.15
CA THR A 137 25.94 3.89 -7.71
C THR A 137 24.92 4.86 -7.15
N ILE A 138 24.82 4.96 -5.82
CA ILE A 138 23.89 5.90 -5.18
C ILE A 138 24.24 7.37 -5.46
N HIS A 139 25.50 7.68 -5.77
CA HIS A 139 25.94 9.02 -6.14
C HIS A 139 25.36 9.48 -7.48
N ASP A 140 24.97 8.54 -8.36
CA ASP A 140 24.31 8.89 -9.63
C ASP A 140 22.88 9.45 -9.43
N LEU A 141 22.37 9.44 -8.19
CA LEU A 141 21.09 10.04 -7.80
C LEU A 141 21.24 11.44 -7.18
N GLU A 142 22.46 11.91 -6.88
CA GLU A 142 22.66 13.17 -6.14
C GLU A 142 22.19 14.41 -6.91
N ASP A 143 22.27 14.37 -8.24
CA ASP A 143 21.84 15.46 -9.12
C ASP A 143 20.33 15.37 -9.51
N ASP A 144 19.58 14.42 -8.94
CA ASP A 144 18.15 14.27 -9.22
C ASP A 144 17.34 15.30 -8.43
N GLU A 145 16.90 16.37 -9.11
CA GLU A 145 16.06 17.43 -8.54
C GLU A 145 14.77 16.90 -7.87
N THR A 146 14.28 15.71 -8.25
CA THR A 146 13.09 15.11 -7.62
C THR A 146 13.36 14.54 -6.22
N LEU A 147 14.64 14.37 -5.87
CA LEU A 147 15.11 13.93 -4.55
C LEU A 147 15.47 15.10 -3.63
N GLU A 148 15.31 16.35 -4.06
CA GLU A 148 15.50 17.49 -3.18
C GLU A 148 14.36 17.59 -2.16
N ALA A 149 14.74 17.83 -0.90
CA ALA A 149 13.80 18.05 0.17
C ALA A 149 13.04 19.36 -0.05
N VAL A 150 11.71 19.28 -0.12
CA VAL A 150 10.87 20.48 -0.16
C VAL A 150 10.61 20.94 1.27
N GLU A 151 11.16 22.10 1.65
CA GLU A 151 10.78 22.74 2.91
C GLU A 151 9.29 23.16 2.85
N VAL A 152 8.52 22.70 3.84
CA VAL A 152 7.10 23.05 3.97
C VAL A 152 6.96 24.03 5.13
N SER A 153 6.59 25.28 4.82
CA SER A 153 6.18 26.22 5.84
C SER A 153 4.79 25.85 6.35
N LEU A 154 4.70 25.57 7.66
CA LEU A 154 3.44 25.19 8.31
C LEU A 154 2.83 26.39 9.03
N ASP A 155 1.56 26.67 8.73
CA ASP A 155 0.78 27.64 9.47
C ASP A 155 0.22 27.03 10.76
N TRP A 156 0.82 27.42 11.89
CA TRP A 156 0.39 27.10 13.25
C TRP A 156 -0.38 28.25 13.91
N SER A 157 -0.77 29.27 13.14
CA SER A 157 -1.61 30.35 13.64
C SER A 157 -3.00 29.83 13.94
N LEU A 158 -3.54 30.23 15.09
CA LEU A 158 -4.85 29.80 15.53
C LEU A 158 -5.92 30.40 14.58
N PRO A 159 -6.93 29.62 14.17
CA PRO A 159 -7.99 30.15 13.34
C PRO A 159 -8.64 31.35 14.06
N PRO A 160 -9.00 32.42 13.33
CA PRO A 160 -9.65 33.57 13.92
C PRO A 160 -10.94 33.11 14.60
N LEU A 161 -11.13 33.53 15.85
CA LEU A 161 -12.33 33.26 16.62
C LEU A 161 -13.53 33.87 15.89
N ALA A 162 -14.36 33.03 15.28
CA ALA A 162 -15.61 33.47 14.67
C ALA A 162 -16.52 34.04 15.77
N GLN A 163 -17.29 35.09 15.46
CA GLN A 163 -18.25 35.60 16.43
C GLN A 163 -19.33 34.54 16.71
N PRO A 164 -19.69 34.33 17.99
CA PRO A 164 -20.63 33.29 18.39
C PRO A 164 -22.03 33.68 17.93
N ASN A 165 -22.50 33.07 16.85
CA ASN A 165 -23.86 33.25 16.36
C ASN A 165 -24.63 31.91 16.40
N PRO A 166 -25.96 31.95 16.65
CA PRO A 166 -26.78 30.74 16.65
C PRO A 166 -26.72 30.07 15.27
N ALA A 167 -26.49 28.75 15.29
CA ALA A 167 -26.44 27.92 14.09
C ALA A 167 -27.59 26.92 14.09
N ASP A 168 -28.30 26.83 12.96
CA ASP A 168 -29.25 25.76 12.69
C ASP A 168 -28.55 24.71 11.83
N VAL A 169 -28.41 23.49 12.35
CA VAL A 169 -27.85 22.37 11.58
C VAL A 169 -29.00 21.54 11.02
N THR A 170 -29.16 21.50 9.71
CA THR A 170 -30.11 20.64 9.00
C THR A 170 -29.40 19.40 8.45
N LEU A 171 -29.80 18.22 8.90
CA LEU A 171 -29.37 16.94 8.33
C LEU A 171 -30.50 16.30 7.53
N THR A 172 -30.27 16.02 6.26
CA THR A 172 -31.23 15.37 5.37
C THR A 172 -30.74 13.98 4.99
N SER A 173 -31.43 12.94 5.47
CA SER A 173 -31.17 11.55 5.06
C SER A 173 -31.71 11.29 3.63
N ALA A 174 -31.27 10.21 3.00
CA ALA A 174 -31.62 9.80 1.62
C ALA A 174 -31.07 10.67 0.46
N LEU A 175 -30.56 11.89 0.72
CA LEU A 175 -29.88 12.73 -0.29
C LEU A 175 -28.41 13.08 0.04
N LEU A 176 -27.85 12.59 1.16
CA LEU A 176 -26.52 13.02 1.65
C LEU A 176 -26.39 14.55 1.59
N GLU A 177 -27.33 15.24 2.25
CA GLU A 177 -27.25 16.68 2.46
C GLU A 177 -27.11 16.92 3.97
N ALA A 178 -25.92 17.33 4.40
CA ALA A 178 -25.74 18.02 5.67
C ALA A 178 -25.55 19.50 5.34
N ALA A 179 -26.44 20.35 5.86
CA ALA A 179 -26.39 21.79 5.70
C ALA A 179 -26.30 22.44 7.08
N ILE A 180 -25.16 23.05 7.40
CA ILE A 180 -24.97 23.85 8.60
C ILE A 180 -25.21 25.31 8.22
N TYR A 181 -26.25 25.91 8.79
CA TYR A 181 -26.60 27.32 8.60
C TYR A 181 -26.13 28.14 9.80
N LEU A 182 -25.35 29.19 9.52
CA LEU A 182 -24.97 30.23 10.48
C LEU A 182 -25.44 31.57 9.88
N ASP A 183 -26.36 32.25 10.55
CA ASP A 183 -26.89 33.58 10.15
C ASP A 183 -27.49 33.70 8.73
N ASN A 184 -28.44 32.84 8.34
CA ASN A 184 -29.01 32.82 6.97
C ASN A 184 -27.96 32.68 5.84
N THR A 185 -26.68 32.48 6.18
CA THR A 185 -25.58 32.15 5.28
C THR A 185 -25.19 30.69 5.52
N THR A 186 -25.00 29.94 4.44
CA THR A 186 -24.70 28.50 4.56
C THR A 186 -23.20 28.34 4.76
N LEU A 187 -22.76 27.88 5.94
CA LEU A 187 -21.33 27.69 6.23
C LEU A 187 -20.79 26.47 5.48
N VAL A 188 -21.55 25.37 5.50
CA VAL A 188 -21.22 24.13 4.79
C VAL A 188 -22.51 23.48 4.33
N ARG A 189 -22.82 23.57 3.03
CA ARG A 189 -23.81 22.71 2.35
C ARG A 189 -23.05 21.62 1.64
N GLN A 190 -22.79 20.50 2.32
CA GLN A 190 -22.22 19.35 1.63
C GLN A 190 -23.36 18.51 1.07
N LYS A 191 -23.79 18.90 -0.13
CA LYS A 191 -24.62 18.06 -0.98
C LYS A 191 -23.69 17.08 -1.69
N VAL A 192 -23.61 15.84 -1.22
CA VAL A 192 -22.91 14.79 -1.99
C VAL A 192 -23.85 14.34 -3.12
N SER A 193 -24.00 15.20 -4.13
CA SER A 193 -24.62 14.80 -5.40
C SER A 193 -23.67 13.83 -6.09
N GLY A 194 -24.08 12.59 -6.28
CA GLY A 194 -23.27 11.51 -6.83
C GLY A 194 -22.82 11.68 -8.28
N ARG A 195 -21.91 12.62 -8.55
CA ARG A 195 -21.04 12.65 -9.74
C ARG A 195 -19.67 13.24 -9.38
N VAL A 196 -18.67 12.37 -9.25
CA VAL A 196 -17.25 12.73 -9.21
C VAL A 196 -16.59 12.21 -10.50
N ALA A 197 -15.90 13.08 -11.23
CA ALA A 197 -15.17 12.72 -12.44
C ALA A 197 -13.74 12.28 -12.09
N ILE A 198 -13.44 10.99 -12.28
CA ILE A 198 -12.06 10.50 -12.37
C ILE A 198 -11.94 9.67 -13.66
N GLY A 199 -11.38 10.28 -14.72
CA GLY A 199 -10.60 9.63 -15.79
C GLY A 199 -11.21 8.55 -16.71
N LYS A 200 -12.22 7.78 -16.32
CA LYS A 200 -12.86 6.74 -17.15
C LYS A 200 -14.24 6.39 -16.57
N TRP A 201 -15.24 6.27 -17.44
CA TRP A 201 -16.63 5.95 -17.09
C TRP A 201 -16.72 4.56 -16.43
N VAL A 202 -16.81 4.51 -15.11
CA VAL A 202 -17.28 3.33 -14.37
C VAL A 202 -18.62 3.69 -13.74
N GLN A 203 -19.66 2.95 -14.10
CA GLN A 203 -20.97 3.05 -13.50
C GLN A 203 -20.94 2.33 -12.13
N MET A 204 -20.89 3.08 -11.03
CA MET A 204 -21.15 2.55 -9.69
C MET A 204 -22.57 2.93 -9.26
N VAL A 205 -23.39 1.99 -8.79
CA VAL A 205 -24.74 2.24 -8.24
C VAL A 205 -24.93 1.39 -6.97
N PRO A 206 -25.46 1.91 -5.85
CA PRO A 206 -25.28 3.24 -5.25
C PRO A 206 -24.78 3.14 -3.77
N TYR A 207 -24.22 4.22 -3.23
CA TYR A 207 -23.66 4.26 -1.87
C TYR A 207 -24.71 3.90 -0.80
N ALA A 208 -24.35 3.06 0.16
CA ALA A 208 -25.18 2.69 1.31
C ALA A 208 -24.32 2.74 2.57
N GLY A 209 -24.68 3.56 3.55
CA GLY A 209 -23.81 3.75 4.71
C GLY A 209 -24.18 4.91 5.60
N VAL A 210 -23.19 5.39 6.33
CA VAL A 210 -23.32 6.55 7.20
C VAL A 210 -22.25 7.59 6.88
N TYR A 211 -22.61 8.86 7.02
CA TYR A 211 -21.71 9.99 6.88
C TYR A 211 -21.58 10.69 8.23
N LEU A 212 -20.33 10.82 8.69
CA LEU A 212 -19.94 11.48 9.93
C LEU A 212 -19.41 12.87 9.61
N GLN A 213 -19.93 13.87 10.31
CA GLN A 213 -19.37 15.21 10.37
C GLN A 213 -19.17 15.62 11.82
N VAL A 214 -18.01 16.20 12.14
CA VAL A 214 -17.66 16.65 13.48
C VAL A 214 -17.24 18.10 13.43
N LEU A 215 -17.76 18.90 14.36
CA LEU A 215 -17.51 20.33 14.47
C LEU A 215 -16.82 20.65 15.79
N ASN A 216 -15.92 21.63 15.74
CA ASN A 216 -15.49 22.36 16.91
C ASN A 216 -16.62 23.33 17.33
N PRO A 217 -17.21 23.22 18.54
CA PRO A 217 -18.26 24.14 18.96
C PRO A 217 -17.78 25.58 19.18
N HIS A 218 -16.47 25.80 19.37
CA HIS A 218 -15.89 27.13 19.64
C HIS A 218 -15.38 27.83 18.38
N THR A 219 -14.81 27.08 17.43
CA THR A 219 -14.30 27.64 16.16
C THR A 219 -15.27 27.46 15.00
N HIS A 220 -16.30 26.64 15.16
CA HIS A 220 -17.27 26.24 14.12
C HIS A 220 -16.66 25.53 12.90
N LEU A 221 -15.37 25.16 12.96
CA LEU A 221 -14.71 24.43 11.90
C LEU A 221 -15.11 22.96 11.90
N THR A 222 -15.24 22.38 10.70
CA THR A 222 -15.34 20.93 10.55
C THR A 222 -13.97 20.31 10.82
N THR A 223 -13.88 19.53 11.89
CA THR A 223 -12.64 18.87 12.31
C THR A 223 -12.51 17.44 11.80
N LEU A 224 -13.63 16.84 11.37
CA LEU A 224 -13.64 15.55 10.70
C LEU A 224 -14.87 15.44 9.80
N ALA A 225 -14.66 14.94 8.59
CA ALA A 225 -15.71 14.48 7.69
C ALA A 225 -15.31 13.11 7.13
N ALA A 226 -16.16 12.11 7.28
CA ALA A 226 -15.87 10.74 6.85
C ALA A 226 -17.13 10.01 6.40
N TYR A 227 -17.01 9.24 5.32
CA TYR A 227 -18.08 8.37 4.83
C TYR A 227 -17.73 6.91 5.09
N PHE A 228 -18.68 6.17 5.66
CA PHE A 228 -18.55 4.77 6.01
C PHE A 228 -19.60 3.97 5.24
N ASN A 229 -19.17 3.32 4.16
CA ASN A 229 -20.02 2.43 3.38
C ASN A 229 -20.35 1.17 4.18
N THR A 230 -21.51 1.08 4.83
CA THR A 230 -21.86 -0.06 5.70
C THR A 230 -22.07 -1.37 4.95
N GLN A 231 -21.94 -1.37 3.61
CA GLN A 231 -21.88 -2.60 2.80
C GLN A 231 -20.47 -3.15 2.64
N ASP A 232 -19.44 -2.41 3.07
CA ASP A 232 -18.04 -2.84 3.03
C ASP A 232 -17.67 -3.70 4.25
N TYR A 233 -16.60 -4.49 4.11
CA TYR A 233 -16.17 -5.39 5.19
C TYR A 233 -15.37 -4.60 6.22
N PHE A 234 -15.66 -4.81 7.51
CA PHE A 234 -15.01 -4.17 8.67
C PHE A 234 -15.14 -2.65 8.79
N ILE A 235 -15.88 -2.03 7.88
CA ILE A 235 -16.19 -0.61 7.95
C ILE A 235 -16.88 -0.22 9.26
N ASP A 236 -17.61 -1.16 9.87
CA ASP A 236 -18.25 -1.02 11.17
C ASP A 236 -17.22 -0.88 12.29
N ARG A 237 -16.10 -1.62 12.22
CA ARG A 237 -14.96 -1.46 13.14
C ARG A 237 -14.26 -0.13 12.95
N GLU A 238 -14.08 0.33 11.71
CA GLU A 238 -13.47 1.62 11.43
C GLU A 238 -14.36 2.78 11.90
N LEU A 239 -15.67 2.68 11.66
CA LEU A 239 -16.68 3.60 12.19
C LEU A 239 -16.58 3.65 13.72
N VAL A 240 -16.69 2.50 14.40
CA VAL A 240 -16.60 2.43 15.86
C VAL A 240 -15.28 3.01 16.35
N HIS A 241 -14.15 2.61 15.76
CA HIS A 241 -12.84 3.13 16.13
C HIS A 241 -12.78 4.66 15.97
N THR A 242 -13.29 5.21 14.87
CA THR A 242 -13.34 6.65 14.63
C THR A 242 -14.17 7.35 15.69
N LEU A 243 -15.40 6.87 15.95
CA LEU A 243 -16.31 7.46 16.92
C LEU A 243 -15.76 7.43 18.35
N THR A 244 -15.09 6.34 18.73
CA THR A 244 -14.49 6.22 20.08
C THR A 244 -13.24 7.09 20.28
N ASN A 245 -12.63 7.58 19.19
CA ASN A 245 -11.45 8.45 19.23
C ASN A 245 -11.77 9.92 18.97
N LEU A 246 -13.06 10.28 18.92
CA LEU A 246 -13.47 11.68 18.85
C LEU A 246 -13.17 12.40 20.17
N MET A 247 -12.76 13.65 20.06
CA MET A 247 -12.46 14.48 21.22
C MET A 247 -13.75 14.82 22.01
N PRO A 248 -13.79 14.61 23.34
CA PRO A 248 -14.92 15.02 24.16
C PRO A 248 -15.23 16.52 24.04
N GLY A 249 -16.52 16.87 24.06
CA GLY A 249 -17.02 18.24 23.91
C GLY A 249 -17.36 18.65 22.47
N ARG A 250 -16.88 17.91 21.47
CA ARG A 250 -17.21 18.13 20.05
C ARG A 250 -18.69 17.93 19.76
N LEU A 251 -19.17 18.55 18.68
CA LEU A 251 -20.49 18.28 18.14
C LEU A 251 -20.33 17.31 16.97
N ALA A 252 -20.97 16.16 17.06
CA ALA A 252 -20.89 15.13 16.03
C ALA A 252 -22.28 14.83 15.46
N PHE A 253 -22.30 14.59 14.15
CA PHE A 253 -23.48 14.36 13.35
C PHE A 253 -23.23 13.12 12.50
N LEU A 254 -24.12 12.13 12.61
CA LEU A 254 -24.06 10.89 11.85
C LEU A 254 -25.39 10.71 11.12
N THR A 255 -25.35 10.64 9.79
CA THR A 255 -26.56 10.53 8.96
C THR A 255 -26.48 9.33 8.02
N SER A 256 -27.60 8.64 7.84
CA SER A 256 -27.71 7.49 6.95
C SER A 256 -27.90 7.89 5.50
N TYR A 257 -27.34 7.07 4.63
CA TYR A 257 -27.56 7.13 3.20
C TYR A 257 -27.95 5.76 2.67
N TYR A 258 -29.10 5.70 2.00
CA TYR A 258 -29.71 4.50 1.43
C TYR A 258 -29.98 3.36 2.42
N ASP A 259 -28.95 2.62 2.85
CA ASP A 259 -29.06 1.53 3.82
C ASP A 259 -27.86 1.51 4.77
N THR A 260 -28.12 1.33 6.06
CA THR A 260 -27.11 1.23 7.13
C THR A 260 -27.00 -0.17 7.72
N SER A 261 -27.96 -1.04 7.40
CA SER A 261 -28.12 -2.34 8.06
C SER A 261 -27.13 -3.40 7.57
N GLY A 262 -26.55 -3.23 6.38
CA GLY A 262 -25.70 -4.21 5.69
C GLY A 262 -24.71 -4.96 6.57
N ARG A 263 -23.72 -4.26 7.15
CA ARG A 263 -22.68 -4.86 8.03
C ARG A 263 -22.53 -4.18 9.37
N LEU A 264 -23.47 -3.33 9.77
CA LEU A 264 -23.49 -2.79 11.13
C LEU A 264 -23.97 -3.89 12.08
N GLY A 265 -23.03 -4.72 12.56
CA GLY A 265 -23.31 -5.87 13.42
C GLY A 265 -23.70 -5.49 14.85
N ALA A 266 -24.11 -6.48 15.65
CA ALA A 266 -24.57 -6.29 17.02
C ALA A 266 -23.57 -5.51 17.89
N SER A 267 -22.30 -5.91 17.90
CA SER A 267 -21.25 -5.21 18.69
C SER A 267 -21.07 -3.74 18.30
N SER A 268 -21.21 -3.41 17.02
CA SER A 268 -21.07 -2.04 16.52
C SER A 268 -22.29 -1.19 16.90
N ARG A 269 -23.49 -1.79 16.87
CA ARG A 269 -24.73 -1.17 17.34
C ARG A 269 -24.74 -0.96 18.86
N ASP A 270 -24.24 -1.93 19.61
CA ASP A 270 -24.10 -1.81 21.07
C ASP A 270 -23.17 -0.66 21.43
N THR A 271 -22.05 -0.52 20.69
CA THR A 271 -21.15 0.62 20.87
C THR A 271 -21.83 1.95 20.54
N LEU A 272 -22.55 2.05 19.42
CA LEU A 272 -23.31 3.26 19.07
C LEU A 272 -24.35 3.62 20.14
N THR A 273 -25.04 2.62 20.70
CA THR A 273 -25.96 2.88 21.82
C THR A 273 -25.22 3.29 23.10
N SER A 274 -24.06 2.70 23.39
CA SER A 274 -23.24 3.13 24.53
C SER A 274 -22.74 4.57 24.41
N LEU A 275 -22.57 5.06 23.18
CA LEU A 275 -22.24 6.46 22.87
C LEU A 275 -23.45 7.41 22.94
N GLY A 276 -24.67 6.89 23.09
CA GLY A 276 -25.89 7.68 23.32
C GLY A 276 -26.99 7.54 22.27
N SER A 277 -26.79 6.77 21.19
CA SER A 277 -27.83 6.55 20.18
C SER A 277 -28.93 5.60 20.68
N PHE A 278 -30.18 6.06 20.65
CA PHE A 278 -31.34 5.23 20.91
C PHE A 278 -31.71 4.35 19.71
N ALA A 279 -31.60 4.87 18.48
CA ALA A 279 -32.09 4.18 17.29
C ALA A 279 -31.12 3.15 16.70
N ALA A 280 -29.80 3.26 16.93
CA ALA A 280 -28.78 2.42 16.29
C ALA A 280 -29.02 0.91 16.44
N ARG A 281 -29.50 0.46 17.60
CA ARG A 281 -29.82 -0.95 17.85
C ARG A 281 -31.03 -1.46 17.07
N TYR A 282 -31.90 -0.58 16.60
CA TYR A 282 -33.17 -0.91 15.93
C TYR A 282 -33.12 -0.74 14.41
N LEU A 283 -32.04 -0.19 13.84
CA LEU A 283 -31.96 0.07 12.40
C LEU A 283 -32.18 -1.20 11.57
N THR A 284 -33.12 -1.13 10.65
CA THR A 284 -33.45 -2.17 9.67
C THR A 284 -33.12 -1.70 8.25
N PHE A 285 -33.31 -2.60 7.28
CA PHE A 285 -32.93 -2.35 5.90
C PHE A 285 -33.67 -1.14 5.30
N GLY A 286 -32.91 -0.18 4.80
CA GLY A 286 -33.44 1.02 4.14
C GLY A 286 -33.99 2.10 5.09
N ASP A 287 -33.74 1.99 6.39
CA ASP A 287 -34.16 3.02 7.36
C ASP A 287 -33.38 4.33 7.16
N CYS A 288 -34.10 5.45 7.32
CA CYS A 288 -33.54 6.79 7.33
C CYS A 288 -33.25 7.22 8.77
N TRP A 289 -31.99 7.48 9.10
CA TRP A 289 -31.51 7.75 10.46
C TRP A 289 -30.57 8.93 10.46
N SER A 290 -30.78 9.86 11.38
CA SER A 290 -29.89 10.99 11.64
C SER A 290 -29.71 11.15 13.14
N TRP A 291 -28.47 11.31 13.59
CA TRP A 291 -28.13 11.43 15.00
C TRP A 291 -27.13 12.56 15.22
N ALA A 292 -27.45 13.45 16.15
CA ALA A 292 -26.61 14.55 16.57
C ALA A 292 -26.36 14.46 18.08
N TRP A 293 -25.10 14.53 18.50
CA TRP A 293 -24.73 14.44 19.91
C TRP A 293 -23.52 15.28 20.25
N ARG A 294 -23.36 15.55 21.54
CA ARG A 294 -22.10 16.08 22.09
C ARG A 294 -21.21 14.90 22.46
N VAL A 295 -20.01 14.81 21.91
CA VAL A 295 -19.08 13.71 22.16
C VAL A 295 -18.73 13.65 23.65
N GLY A 296 -18.90 12.48 24.27
CA GLY A 296 -18.74 12.30 25.73
C GLY A 296 -19.86 12.90 26.57
N GLY A 297 -20.94 13.38 25.96
CA GLY A 297 -22.10 14.00 26.60
C GLY A 297 -23.43 13.44 26.10
N ALA A 298 -24.46 14.28 26.08
CA ALA A 298 -25.82 13.88 25.73
C ALA A 298 -26.07 13.88 24.21
N THR A 299 -27.03 13.04 23.78
CA THR A 299 -27.68 13.15 22.48
C THR A 299 -28.49 14.43 22.43
N LEU A 300 -28.26 15.25 21.39
CA LEU A 300 -28.94 16.52 21.17
C LEU A 300 -30.25 16.31 20.41
N ALA A 301 -30.19 15.49 19.37
CA ALA A 301 -31.34 15.09 18.59
C ALA A 301 -31.07 13.77 17.86
N GLU A 302 -32.11 12.97 17.68
CA GLU A 302 -32.03 11.75 16.89
C GLU A 302 -33.38 11.52 16.21
N GLY A 303 -33.35 11.18 14.92
CA GLY A 303 -34.54 10.88 14.15
C GLY A 303 -34.39 9.54 13.42
N LEU A 304 -35.49 8.81 13.31
CA LEU A 304 -35.59 7.56 12.58
C LEU A 304 -36.90 7.54 11.79
N VAL A 305 -36.81 7.26 10.49
CA VAL A 305 -37.95 6.93 9.64
C VAL A 305 -37.75 5.49 9.16
N THR A 306 -38.63 4.60 9.64
CA THR A 306 -38.54 3.18 9.35
C THR A 306 -39.06 2.84 7.95
N ASN A 307 -38.48 1.83 7.31
CA ASN A 307 -38.90 1.31 6.02
C ASN A 307 -39.56 -0.09 6.16
N PRO A 308 -40.85 -0.17 6.56
CA PRO A 308 -41.50 -1.44 6.89
C PRO A 308 -41.66 -2.39 5.69
N HIS A 309 -41.65 -1.89 4.45
CA HIS A 309 -41.75 -2.73 3.24
C HIS A 309 -40.38 -3.04 2.62
N GLY A 310 -39.28 -2.67 3.30
CA GLY A 310 -37.91 -3.02 2.93
C GLY A 310 -37.58 -2.67 1.49
N VAL A 311 -37.08 -3.64 0.73
CA VAL A 311 -36.62 -3.46 -0.67
C VAL A 311 -37.70 -2.90 -1.61
N MET A 312 -38.98 -3.06 -1.28
CA MET A 312 -40.09 -2.64 -2.15
C MET A 312 -40.48 -1.16 -2.00
N SER A 313 -39.91 -0.42 -1.04
CA SER A 313 -40.19 1.00 -0.85
C SER A 313 -38.95 1.77 -0.39
N HIS A 314 -38.98 3.09 -0.59
CA HIS A 314 -38.04 4.01 0.04
C HIS A 314 -38.83 4.88 1.02
N PRO A 315 -38.37 5.02 2.28
CA PRO A 315 -39.03 5.91 3.22
C PRO A 315 -38.87 7.37 2.78
N PRO A 316 -39.76 8.29 3.22
CA PRO A 316 -39.56 9.70 2.99
C PRO A 316 -38.24 10.19 3.64
N PRO A 317 -37.55 11.19 3.05
CA PRO A 317 -36.35 11.78 3.65
C PRO A 317 -36.61 12.28 5.07
N LEU A 318 -35.65 12.04 5.97
CA LEU A 318 -35.64 12.61 7.32
C LEU A 318 -34.86 13.91 7.31
N ASN A 319 -35.50 15.00 7.71
CA ASN A 319 -34.84 16.28 7.99
C ASN A 319 -34.75 16.45 9.51
N LEU A 320 -33.54 16.53 10.05
CA LEU A 320 -33.27 16.78 11.45
C LEU A 320 -32.65 18.16 11.60
N GLU A 321 -33.35 19.08 12.27
CA GLU A 321 -32.85 20.40 12.61
C GLU A 321 -32.43 20.43 14.07
N VAL A 322 -31.18 20.81 14.33
CA VAL A 322 -30.61 20.85 15.68
C VAL A 322 -30.12 22.25 15.97
N PRO A 323 -30.73 22.96 16.94
CA PRO A 323 -30.23 24.26 17.37
C PRO A 323 -28.95 24.04 18.18
N VAL A 324 -27.85 24.63 17.74
CA VAL A 324 -26.57 24.57 18.46
C VAL A 324 -26.40 25.86 19.25
N SER A 325 -26.31 25.75 20.58
CA SER A 325 -26.02 26.90 21.42
C SER A 325 -24.60 27.44 21.12
N PRO A 326 -24.44 28.76 20.93
CA PRO A 326 -23.13 29.36 20.73
C PRO A 326 -22.25 29.06 21.95
N SER A 327 -21.03 28.56 21.71
CA SER A 327 -20.01 28.44 22.74
C SER A 327 -19.12 29.68 22.70
N PRO A 328 -18.73 30.27 23.85
CA PRO A 328 -17.86 31.43 23.86
C PRO A 328 -16.55 31.12 23.12
N PRO A 329 -16.10 31.98 22.19
CA PRO A 329 -14.83 31.78 21.49
C PRO A 329 -13.61 31.90 22.41
N SER A 330 -13.78 32.57 23.56
CA SER A 330 -12.74 32.71 24.59
C SER A 330 -12.46 31.41 25.36
N GLU A 331 -13.41 30.48 25.37
CA GLU A 331 -13.27 29.18 26.02
C GLU A 331 -12.73 28.18 24.98
N ARG A 332 -11.74 27.37 25.36
CA ARG A 332 -11.20 26.31 24.50
C ARG A 332 -11.42 24.96 25.13
N LEU A 333 -11.47 23.95 24.26
CA LEU A 333 -11.36 22.57 24.73
C LEU A 333 -9.94 22.39 25.31
N CYS A 334 -9.86 21.80 26.51
CA CYS A 334 -8.62 21.55 27.26
C CYS A 334 -7.87 22.77 27.82
N GLU A 335 -8.55 23.69 28.52
CA GLU A 335 -7.90 24.82 29.22
C GLU A 335 -6.81 24.41 30.23
N SER A 336 -6.84 23.16 30.70
CA SER A 336 -5.85 22.60 31.61
C SER A 336 -4.49 22.28 30.97
N TRP A 337 -4.36 22.36 29.65
CA TRP A 337 -3.09 22.05 28.99
C TRP A 337 -2.00 23.11 29.23
N PRO A 338 -0.72 22.71 29.28
CA PRO A 338 0.39 23.65 29.40
C PRO A 338 0.46 24.63 28.23
N LEU A 339 0.85 25.88 28.50
CA LEU A 339 1.04 26.91 27.45
C LEU A 339 2.07 26.51 26.38
N SER A 340 3.02 25.64 26.71
CA SER A 340 4.00 25.09 25.77
C SER A 340 3.40 24.16 24.71
N TRP A 341 2.13 23.77 24.84
CA TRP A 341 1.43 22.85 23.93
C TRP A 341 0.59 23.59 22.88
N ASN A 342 0.95 24.81 22.53
CA ASN A 342 0.26 25.60 21.50
C ASN A 342 0.09 24.85 20.17
N LYS A 343 1.12 24.13 19.68
CA LYS A 343 1.00 23.30 18.46
C LYS A 343 -0.03 22.17 18.63
N ARG A 344 -0.04 21.49 19.78
CA ARG A 344 -1.03 20.44 20.06
C ARG A 344 -2.43 21.01 20.13
N GLN A 345 -2.61 22.14 20.84
CA GLN A 345 -3.88 22.84 20.93
C GLN A 345 -4.39 23.18 19.53
N HIS A 346 -3.55 23.78 18.69
CA HIS A 346 -3.90 24.10 17.30
C HIS A 346 -4.29 22.85 16.50
N PHE A 347 -3.49 21.79 16.57
CA PHE A 347 -3.79 20.54 15.87
C PHE A 347 -5.14 19.97 16.28
N CYS A 348 -5.38 19.84 17.59
CA CYS A 348 -6.62 19.30 18.11
C CYS A 348 -7.81 20.25 17.88
N ASP A 349 -7.62 21.57 17.83
CA ASP A 349 -8.69 22.51 17.48
C ASP A 349 -9.19 22.32 16.03
N MET A 350 -8.29 21.86 15.14
CA MET A 350 -8.51 21.71 13.69
C MET A 350 -8.88 20.30 13.25
N TYR A 351 -8.42 19.25 13.93
CA TYR A 351 -8.56 17.87 13.48
C TYR A 351 -9.08 16.94 14.58
N ASP A 352 -9.82 15.89 14.18
CA ASP A 352 -10.46 14.94 15.11
C ASP A 352 -10.19 13.46 14.80
N GLY A 353 -10.53 12.59 15.75
CA GLY A 353 -10.36 11.14 15.62
C GLY A 353 -8.97 10.63 16.03
N TYR A 354 -8.24 11.40 16.83
CA TYR A 354 -6.88 11.09 17.29
C TYR A 354 -6.81 10.56 18.74
N GLY A 355 -7.96 10.37 19.40
CA GLY A 355 -8.02 9.70 20.69
C GLY A 355 -7.17 10.37 21.77
N ASP A 356 -6.23 9.60 22.33
CA ASP A 356 -5.38 10.07 23.43
C ASP A 356 -4.42 11.21 23.03
N LEU A 357 -4.14 11.44 21.74
CA LEU A 357 -3.39 12.64 21.32
C LEU A 357 -4.07 13.94 21.77
N CYS A 358 -5.40 13.98 21.68
CA CYS A 358 -6.22 15.15 21.97
C CYS A 358 -7.04 15.01 23.26
N SER A 359 -6.67 14.07 24.14
CA SER A 359 -7.33 13.90 25.44
C SER A 359 -6.93 15.03 26.40
N CYS A 360 -7.91 15.75 26.95
CA CYS A 360 -7.64 16.78 27.96
C CYS A 360 -7.11 16.19 29.27
N SER A 361 -7.56 14.99 29.64
CA SER A 361 -7.29 14.36 30.94
C SER A 361 -6.08 13.43 30.93
N ALA A 362 -5.83 12.75 29.80
CA ALA A 362 -4.75 11.79 29.65
C ALA A 362 -4.12 11.91 28.25
N PRO A 363 -3.49 13.06 27.95
CA PRO A 363 -2.88 13.30 26.64
C PRO A 363 -1.70 12.35 26.39
N PHE A 364 -1.60 11.80 25.19
CA PHE A 364 -0.47 11.00 24.76
C PHE A 364 0.81 11.84 24.75
N THR A 365 1.82 11.37 25.47
CA THR A 365 3.18 11.90 25.47
C THR A 365 4.16 10.81 25.12
N LEU A 366 5.21 11.16 24.39
CA LEU A 366 6.29 10.22 24.09
C LEU A 366 6.95 9.77 25.40
N PRO A 367 7.29 8.47 25.53
CA PRO A 367 8.02 8.00 26.69
C PRO A 367 9.40 8.70 26.76
N ALA A 368 9.87 8.99 27.99
CA ALA A 368 11.24 9.43 28.17
C ALA A 368 12.19 8.35 27.62
N ASN A 369 13.25 8.77 26.91
CA ASN A 369 14.18 7.90 26.17
C ASN A 369 14.31 6.50 26.78
N ALA A 370 13.63 5.53 26.19
CA ALA A 370 13.73 4.14 26.61
C ALA A 370 15.08 3.61 26.11
N THR A 371 16.09 3.59 26.99
CA THR A 371 17.39 2.97 26.69
C THR A 371 17.16 1.49 26.38
N GLY A 372 17.25 1.12 25.10
CA GLY A 372 17.27 -0.28 24.67
C GLY A 372 18.68 -0.84 24.74
N THR A 373 18.80 -2.14 25.00
CA THR A 373 20.10 -2.85 25.01
C THR A 373 20.45 -3.47 23.65
N GLY A 374 19.56 -3.37 22.66
CA GLY A 374 19.74 -3.93 21.32
C GLY A 374 20.41 -2.96 20.34
N GLU A 375 20.71 -3.45 19.14
CA GLU A 375 21.17 -2.62 18.02
C GLU A 375 20.18 -1.49 17.75
N GLU A 376 20.70 -0.29 17.50
CA GLU A 376 19.90 0.85 17.08
C GLU A 376 19.55 0.72 15.59
N LEU A 377 18.26 0.64 15.28
CA LEU A 377 17.75 0.43 13.92
C LEU A 377 17.07 1.69 13.40
N GLY A 378 17.39 2.09 12.16
CA GLY A 378 16.69 3.14 11.45
C GLY A 378 15.27 2.72 11.10
N VAL A 379 14.30 3.60 11.23
CA VAL A 379 12.91 3.33 10.82
C VAL A 379 12.47 4.37 9.79
N VAL A 380 12.02 3.90 8.64
CA VAL A 380 11.47 4.70 7.55
C VAL A 380 9.99 4.35 7.41
N VAL A 381 9.12 5.31 7.71
CA VAL A 381 7.67 5.16 7.59
C VAL A 381 7.20 5.84 6.31
N VAL A 382 6.58 5.13 5.39
CA VAL A 382 5.98 5.68 4.17
C VAL A 382 4.50 5.98 4.43
N ALA A 383 4.10 7.23 4.21
CA ALA A 383 2.77 7.73 4.53
C ALA A 383 2.18 8.58 3.40
N GLY A 384 0.86 8.62 3.34
CA GLY A 384 0.11 9.49 2.42
C GLY A 384 -0.85 10.42 3.16
N SER A 385 -2.09 10.48 2.71
CA SER A 385 -3.15 11.32 3.28
C SER A 385 -3.86 10.71 4.51
N ARG A 386 -3.42 9.54 4.99
CA ARG A 386 -4.10 8.76 6.04
C ARG A 386 -3.55 9.08 7.43
N ALA A 387 -3.57 10.35 7.82
CA ALA A 387 -2.94 10.84 9.05
C ALA A 387 -3.37 10.08 10.33
N ARG A 388 -4.65 9.66 10.45
CA ARG A 388 -5.11 8.85 11.60
C ARG A 388 -4.48 7.46 11.65
N TYR A 389 -4.25 6.82 10.50
CA TYR A 389 -3.59 5.51 10.45
C TYR A 389 -2.12 5.66 10.81
N LEU A 390 -1.47 6.70 10.26
CA LEU A 390 -0.11 7.07 10.60
C LEU A 390 0.04 7.33 12.11
N PHE A 391 -0.87 8.08 12.74
CA PHE A 391 -0.82 8.32 14.18
C PHE A 391 -0.89 7.01 14.97
N ARG A 392 -1.81 6.10 14.62
CA ARG A 392 -1.91 4.80 15.28
C ARG A 392 -0.59 4.02 15.19
N LEU A 393 0.00 3.96 13.99
CA LEU A 393 1.28 3.30 13.76
C LEU A 393 2.39 3.93 14.61
N LEU A 394 2.56 5.25 14.54
CA LEU A 394 3.61 5.99 15.25
C LEU A 394 3.43 5.86 16.77
N ARG A 395 2.19 5.94 17.27
CA ARG A 395 1.89 5.69 18.69
C ARG A 395 2.34 4.29 19.13
N GLN A 396 2.11 3.26 18.32
CA GLN A 396 2.54 1.89 18.62
C GLN A 396 4.07 1.70 18.48
N LEU A 397 4.70 2.36 17.53
CA LEU A 397 6.14 2.27 17.29
C LEU A 397 6.92 3.00 18.39
N LEU A 398 6.61 4.28 18.62
CA LEU A 398 7.38 5.17 19.48
C LEU A 398 7.24 4.84 20.98
N THR A 399 6.30 3.96 21.33
CA THR A 399 6.15 3.44 22.69
C THR A 399 6.92 2.14 22.92
N GLN A 400 7.52 1.54 21.89
CA GLN A 400 8.28 0.31 22.04
C GLN A 400 9.68 0.58 22.62
N PRO A 401 10.15 -0.26 23.56
CA PRO A 401 11.49 -0.13 24.13
C PRO A 401 12.58 -0.19 23.07
N GLY A 402 13.59 0.70 23.17
CA GLY A 402 14.74 0.73 22.28
C GLY A 402 14.57 1.54 20.99
N VAL A 403 13.37 2.03 20.69
CA VAL A 403 13.16 2.91 19.53
C VAL A 403 13.78 4.27 19.80
N ALA A 404 14.77 4.64 18.98
CA ALA A 404 15.40 5.96 19.03
C ALA A 404 14.65 6.94 18.12
N LEU A 405 14.02 7.98 18.70
CA LEU A 405 13.23 8.98 17.96
C LEU A 405 14.00 9.63 16.80
N HIS A 406 15.29 9.92 17.02
CA HIS A 406 16.14 10.56 16.01
C HIS A 406 16.47 9.64 14.82
N GLN A 407 16.20 8.33 14.94
CA GLN A 407 16.32 7.31 13.89
C GLN A 407 15.01 7.01 13.18
N VAL A 408 13.92 7.71 13.52
CA VAL A 408 12.63 7.58 12.83
C VAL A 408 12.48 8.70 11.81
N LEU A 409 12.34 8.31 10.55
CA LEU A 409 12.03 9.18 9.42
C LEU A 409 10.64 8.83 8.89
N VAL A 410 9.76 9.82 8.79
CA VAL A 410 8.49 9.67 8.08
C VAL A 410 8.67 10.25 6.67
N SER A 411 8.20 9.55 5.64
CA SER A 411 8.19 10.05 4.29
C SER A 411 6.76 10.21 3.81
N ILE A 412 6.39 11.43 3.45
CA ILE A 412 5.01 11.76 3.07
C ILE A 412 4.97 12.00 1.57
N ASP A 413 4.20 11.17 0.86
CA ASP A 413 3.98 11.34 -0.58
C ASP A 413 2.83 12.32 -0.85
N GLY A 414 3.13 13.62 -0.73
CA GLY A 414 2.18 14.69 -1.05
C GLY A 414 2.15 15.82 -0.02
N GLY A 415 1.52 16.94 -0.39
CA GLY A 415 1.36 18.12 0.48
C GLY A 415 0.17 18.00 1.44
N TYR A 416 0.05 16.89 2.17
CA TYR A 416 -1.08 16.65 3.07
C TYR A 416 -0.87 17.33 4.42
N GLU A 417 -1.43 18.52 4.58
CA GLU A 417 -1.21 19.39 5.74
C GLU A 417 -1.48 18.71 7.09
N GLU A 418 -2.59 17.97 7.22
CA GLU A 418 -2.93 17.21 8.43
C GLU A 418 -1.84 16.18 8.79
N THR A 419 -1.36 15.42 7.80
CA THR A 419 -0.28 14.43 7.98
C THR A 419 1.03 15.12 8.36
N ILE A 420 1.40 16.21 7.69
CA ILE A 420 2.66 16.93 7.95
C ILE A 420 2.64 17.56 9.34
N LYS A 421 1.53 18.20 9.73
CA LYS A 421 1.34 18.78 11.06
C LYS A 421 1.39 17.71 12.16
N LEU A 422 0.83 16.53 11.93
CA LEU A 422 0.94 15.41 12.87
C LEU A 422 2.39 14.99 13.11
N VAL A 423 3.19 14.87 12.04
CA VAL A 423 4.60 14.47 12.13
C VAL A 423 5.44 15.54 12.84
N ASP A 424 5.24 16.81 12.52
CA ASP A 424 5.88 17.94 13.22
C ASP A 424 5.48 18.00 14.70
N LEU A 425 4.20 17.75 15.03
CA LEU A 425 3.71 17.69 16.40
C LEU A 425 4.41 16.61 17.25
N LEU A 426 4.74 15.47 16.63
CA LEU A 426 5.45 14.37 17.27
C LEU A 426 6.98 14.57 17.28
N GLY A 427 7.48 15.69 16.75
CA GLY A 427 8.91 16.00 16.69
C GLY A 427 9.70 15.07 15.75
N LEU A 428 9.04 14.50 14.75
CA LEU A 428 9.63 13.60 13.77
C LEU A 428 10.02 14.35 12.49
N ARG A 429 10.96 13.77 11.74
CA ARG A 429 11.36 14.32 10.43
C ARG A 429 10.41 13.82 9.34
N HIS A 430 9.93 14.72 8.47
CA HIS A 430 9.20 14.37 7.25
C HIS A 430 10.02 14.68 5.99
N MET A 431 10.05 13.80 4.98
CA MET A 431 10.71 14.05 3.68
C MET A 431 10.00 13.36 2.51
N ARG A 432 10.26 13.78 1.27
CA ARG A 432 9.84 13.02 0.08
C ARG A 432 10.88 11.91 -0.20
N PHE A 433 10.54 10.88 -0.97
CA PHE A 433 11.44 9.79 -1.38
C PHE A 433 12.14 9.00 -0.23
N ALA A 434 11.33 8.20 0.48
CA ALA A 434 11.65 7.56 1.76
C ALA A 434 13.01 6.85 1.88
N LEU A 435 13.36 5.98 0.93
CA LEU A 435 14.52 5.08 1.08
C LEU A 435 15.86 5.79 0.86
N TYR A 436 15.95 6.67 -0.14
CA TYR A 436 17.17 7.45 -0.39
C TYR A 436 17.50 8.34 0.81
N HIS A 437 16.52 9.10 1.31
CA HIS A 437 16.74 9.93 2.48
C HIS A 437 16.96 9.13 3.75
N GLY A 438 16.35 7.95 3.89
CA GLY A 438 16.69 7.01 4.96
C GLY A 438 18.19 6.71 4.96
N VAL A 439 18.75 6.33 3.81
CA VAL A 439 20.19 6.10 3.64
C VAL A 439 21.01 7.37 3.96
N GLN A 440 20.62 8.53 3.44
CA GLN A 440 21.41 9.76 3.62
C GLN A 440 21.37 10.33 5.06
N LEU A 441 20.22 10.25 5.73
CA LEU A 441 19.97 11.02 6.96
C LEU A 441 20.11 10.21 8.26
N LEU A 442 19.88 8.89 8.20
CA LEU A 442 19.90 8.06 9.41
C LEU A 442 21.28 7.43 9.60
N ALA A 443 21.82 7.52 10.82
CA ALA A 443 23.16 7.03 11.16
C ALA A 443 23.18 5.53 11.50
N THR A 444 22.45 4.71 10.73
CA THR A 444 22.33 3.26 10.96
C THR A 444 22.66 2.45 9.71
N ASN A 445 23.00 1.17 9.90
CA ASN A 445 23.30 0.24 8.82
C ASN A 445 22.12 -0.65 8.44
N LYS A 446 21.02 -0.62 9.21
CA LYS A 446 19.83 -1.43 8.99
C LYS A 446 18.59 -0.56 9.14
N PHE A 447 17.66 -0.73 8.20
CA PHE A 447 16.47 0.09 8.04
C PHE A 447 15.23 -0.77 8.09
N ILE A 448 14.33 -0.47 9.01
CA ILE A 448 12.97 -0.99 9.05
C ILE A 448 12.11 -0.07 8.19
N ILE A 449 11.36 -0.64 7.25
CA ILE A 449 10.48 0.06 6.32
C ILE A 449 9.04 -0.30 6.68
N LEU A 450 8.22 0.71 7.00
CA LEU A 450 6.83 0.57 7.42
C LEU A 450 5.89 1.38 6.52
N GLU A 451 4.69 0.88 6.28
CA GLU A 451 3.59 1.62 5.66
C GLU A 451 2.66 2.18 6.75
N ASP A 452 2.03 3.33 6.51
CA ASP A 452 1.18 4.05 7.48
C ASP A 452 -0.07 3.29 7.97
N ASP A 453 -0.47 2.20 7.30
CA ASP A 453 -1.66 1.42 7.61
C ASP A 453 -1.39 0.09 8.33
N LEU A 454 -0.19 -0.07 8.90
CA LEU A 454 0.16 -1.25 9.68
C LEU A 454 -0.27 -1.12 11.16
N ILE A 455 -0.67 -2.25 11.74
CA ILE A 455 -0.78 -2.47 13.18
C ILE A 455 0.46 -3.25 13.62
N LEU A 456 1.19 -2.74 14.59
CA LEU A 456 2.39 -3.39 15.12
C LEU A 456 2.05 -4.29 16.31
N ALA A 457 2.67 -5.45 16.37
CA ALA A 457 2.68 -6.29 17.56
C ALA A 457 3.47 -5.61 18.71
N PRO A 458 3.16 -5.93 19.98
CA PRO A 458 3.89 -5.38 21.12
C PRO A 458 5.39 -5.71 21.14
N ASP A 459 5.80 -6.82 20.53
CA ASP A 459 7.19 -7.26 20.42
C ASP A 459 7.87 -6.91 19.08
N PHE A 460 7.24 -6.08 18.23
CA PHE A 460 7.71 -5.81 16.87
C PHE A 460 9.17 -5.33 16.78
N TYR A 461 9.55 -4.30 17.53
CA TYR A 461 10.90 -3.71 17.48
C TYR A 461 11.93 -4.66 18.10
N SER A 462 11.55 -5.34 19.19
CA SER A 462 12.35 -6.40 19.83
C SER A 462 12.62 -7.54 18.84
N TYR A 463 11.63 -7.96 18.05
CA TYR A 463 11.79 -8.96 16.99
C TYR A 463 12.82 -8.50 15.94
N MET A 464 12.74 -7.25 15.49
CA MET A 464 13.70 -6.68 14.54
C MET A 464 15.12 -6.64 15.12
N GLN A 465 15.28 -6.21 16.37
CA GLN A 465 16.58 -6.18 17.05
C GLN A 465 17.17 -7.58 17.22
N GLN A 466 16.36 -8.57 17.62
CA GLN A 466 16.82 -9.95 17.76
C GLN A 466 17.33 -10.50 16.43
N THR A 467 16.61 -10.25 15.34
CA THR A 467 16.89 -10.83 14.01
C THR A 467 17.87 -10.03 13.16
N ALA A 468 18.23 -8.81 13.57
CA ALA A 468 19.16 -7.93 12.85
C ALA A 468 20.50 -8.60 12.53
N VAL A 469 21.05 -9.36 13.48
CA VAL A 469 22.32 -10.08 13.33
C VAL A 469 22.32 -11.08 12.18
N LEU A 470 21.15 -11.61 11.78
CA LEU A 470 21.04 -12.57 10.68
C LEU A 470 21.46 -11.94 9.35
N LEU A 471 21.15 -10.65 9.14
CA LEU A 471 21.56 -9.92 7.94
C LEU A 471 23.08 -9.67 7.89
N ASP A 472 23.78 -9.72 9.03
CA ASP A 472 25.23 -9.60 9.07
C ASP A 472 25.94 -10.93 8.85
N LYS A 473 25.38 -12.01 9.40
CA LYS A 473 26.01 -13.33 9.35
C LYS A 473 25.73 -14.10 8.07
N ASP A 474 24.63 -13.81 7.37
CA ASP A 474 24.20 -14.60 6.21
C ASP A 474 24.02 -13.73 4.96
N PRO A 475 25.00 -13.70 4.03
CA PRO A 475 24.91 -12.89 2.81
C PRO A 475 23.88 -13.41 1.80
N SER A 476 23.31 -14.59 2.02
CA SER A 476 22.21 -15.11 1.19
C SER A 476 20.84 -14.60 1.64
N LEU A 477 20.77 -13.76 2.69
CA LEU A 477 19.59 -13.00 3.07
C LEU A 477 19.65 -11.57 2.53
N PHE A 478 18.51 -11.04 2.07
CA PHE A 478 18.39 -9.60 1.74
C PHE A 478 17.53 -8.82 2.72
N ALA A 479 16.61 -9.48 3.43
CA ALA A 479 15.69 -8.82 4.34
C ALA A 479 15.21 -9.73 5.49
N VAL A 480 14.69 -9.10 6.55
CA VAL A 480 13.84 -9.74 7.57
C VAL A 480 12.47 -9.08 7.49
N SER A 481 11.40 -9.83 7.28
CA SER A 481 10.03 -9.32 7.30
C SER A 481 9.37 -9.64 8.64
N ALA A 482 8.53 -8.74 9.12
CA ALA A 482 7.61 -8.96 10.24
C ALA A 482 6.30 -9.62 9.80
N TYR A 483 6.03 -9.66 8.49
CA TYR A 483 4.81 -10.22 7.94
C TYR A 483 5.03 -11.56 7.25
N ALA A 484 4.16 -12.53 7.55
CA ALA A 484 4.13 -13.84 6.93
C ALA A 484 2.86 -14.06 6.09
N HIS A 485 3.03 -14.20 4.77
CA HIS A 485 1.94 -14.37 3.80
C HIS A 485 1.02 -15.56 4.10
N PHE A 486 1.54 -16.64 4.68
CA PHE A 486 0.78 -17.86 4.99
C PHE A 486 0.52 -18.09 6.49
N SER A 487 0.77 -17.07 7.32
CA SER A 487 0.40 -17.08 8.74
C SER A 487 -1.11 -16.94 8.90
N PHE A 488 -1.84 -18.06 8.93
CA PHE A 488 -3.28 -18.09 9.19
C PHE A 488 -3.53 -18.72 10.56
N ARG A 489 -4.66 -18.41 11.20
CA ARG A 489 -4.97 -18.89 12.56
C ARG A 489 -4.93 -20.41 12.74
N HIS A 490 -5.14 -21.17 11.66
CA HIS A 490 -5.09 -22.63 11.71
C HIS A 490 -3.71 -23.21 11.40
N THR A 491 -2.76 -22.41 10.89
CA THR A 491 -1.41 -22.85 10.48
C THR A 491 -0.27 -22.24 11.29
N ALA A 492 -0.48 -21.10 11.95
CA ALA A 492 0.55 -20.38 12.68
C ALA A 492 0.20 -20.28 14.16
N HIS A 493 1.03 -20.87 15.01
CA HIS A 493 0.78 -21.00 16.45
C HIS A 493 2.00 -20.66 17.31
N ASP A 494 3.22 -20.86 16.78
CA ASP A 494 4.46 -20.67 17.55
C ASP A 494 5.05 -19.27 17.29
N PRO A 495 4.93 -18.31 18.23
CA PRO A 495 5.44 -16.96 18.00
C PRO A 495 6.97 -16.90 18.03
N THR A 496 7.67 -17.94 18.49
CA THR A 496 9.14 -17.97 18.58
C THR A 496 9.82 -18.45 17.30
N ARG A 497 9.07 -19.12 16.40
CA ARG A 497 9.63 -19.76 15.21
C ARG A 497 9.85 -18.79 14.06
N LEU A 498 10.96 -19.00 13.36
CA LEU A 498 11.34 -18.28 12.14
C LEU A 498 11.42 -19.24 10.93
N TYR A 499 11.15 -18.71 9.74
CA TYR A 499 11.35 -19.39 8.46
C TYR A 499 12.21 -18.56 7.53
N ARG A 500 13.09 -19.22 6.77
CA ARG A 500 13.65 -18.67 5.53
C ARG A 500 12.71 -18.98 4.38
N VAL A 501 12.40 -17.95 3.59
CA VAL A 501 11.50 -18.09 2.44
C VAL A 501 12.01 -17.32 1.25
N HIS A 502 11.73 -17.87 0.07
CA HIS A 502 11.80 -17.13 -1.18
C HIS A 502 10.46 -16.41 -1.40
N SER A 503 10.39 -15.14 -0.98
CA SER A 503 9.18 -14.31 -1.09
C SER A 503 9.51 -12.83 -1.35
N LEU A 504 8.48 -11.99 -1.41
CA LEU A 504 8.61 -10.54 -1.47
C LEU A 504 8.69 -9.97 -0.03
N PRO A 505 9.43 -8.88 0.20
CA PRO A 505 9.25 -8.13 1.43
C PRO A 505 7.85 -7.50 1.42
N ALA A 506 7.14 -7.52 2.55
CA ALA A 506 5.80 -6.95 2.65
C ALA A 506 5.52 -6.44 4.07
N TYR A 507 4.75 -5.37 4.19
CA TYR A 507 4.06 -4.94 5.41
C TYR A 507 4.95 -4.91 6.68
N GLY A 508 6.10 -4.24 6.61
CA GLY A 508 7.04 -4.11 7.72
C GLY A 508 8.25 -5.04 7.58
N TRP A 509 9.37 -4.52 7.11
CA TRP A 509 10.55 -5.32 6.78
C TRP A 509 11.83 -4.53 7.01
N MET A 510 12.90 -5.23 7.38
CA MET A 510 14.22 -4.69 7.67
C MET A 510 15.24 -5.11 6.61
N VAL A 511 16.07 -4.18 6.18
CA VAL A 511 17.16 -4.39 5.21
C VAL A 511 18.46 -3.74 5.63
N LYS A 512 19.57 -4.13 4.99
CA LYS A 512 20.85 -3.44 5.13
C LYS A 512 20.92 -2.21 4.24
N ARG A 513 21.66 -1.21 4.72
CA ARG A 513 22.15 -0.05 3.94
C ARG A 513 22.77 -0.46 2.61
N SER A 514 23.70 -1.41 2.63
CA SER A 514 24.42 -1.86 1.43
C SER A 514 23.48 -2.44 0.37
N PHE A 515 22.35 -3.03 0.78
CA PHE A 515 21.34 -3.53 -0.14
C PHE A 515 20.53 -2.38 -0.75
N LEU A 516 20.19 -1.35 0.01
CA LEU A 516 19.55 -0.14 -0.53
C LEU A 516 20.49 0.62 -1.48
N GLU A 517 21.75 0.81 -1.12
CA GLU A 517 22.76 1.42 -1.99
C GLU A 517 22.99 0.61 -3.28
N GLU A 518 22.86 -0.72 -3.22
CA GLU A 518 22.90 -1.58 -4.41
C GLU A 518 21.67 -1.40 -5.31
N THR A 519 20.49 -1.13 -4.74
CA THR A 519 19.20 -1.31 -5.43
C THR A 519 18.51 -0.01 -5.83
N LEU A 520 18.65 1.06 -5.04
CA LEU A 520 18.09 2.37 -5.35
C LEU A 520 18.55 2.95 -6.69
N PRO A 521 19.82 2.82 -7.09
CA PRO A 521 20.23 3.33 -8.41
C PRO A 521 19.64 2.52 -9.57
N LYS A 522 19.12 1.32 -9.28
CA LYS A 522 18.46 0.44 -10.26
C LYS A 522 16.94 0.63 -10.28
N TRP A 523 16.40 1.53 -9.45
CA TRP A 523 14.96 1.68 -9.29
C TRP A 523 14.26 1.93 -10.63
N PRO A 524 13.08 1.33 -10.87
CA PRO A 524 12.37 1.51 -12.13
C PRO A 524 12.05 3.01 -12.34
N PRO A 525 12.25 3.53 -13.57
CA PRO A 525 11.82 4.88 -13.90
C PRO A 525 10.32 5.08 -13.68
N VAL A 526 9.91 6.31 -13.40
CA VAL A 526 8.50 6.68 -13.08
C VAL A 526 7.47 6.25 -14.13
N PHE A 527 7.88 6.11 -15.40
CA PHE A 527 6.99 5.68 -16.49
C PHE A 527 6.80 4.15 -16.57
N VAL A 528 7.54 3.37 -15.78
CA VAL A 528 7.39 1.92 -15.68
C VAL A 528 6.28 1.62 -14.68
N ALA A 529 5.24 0.93 -15.15
CA ALA A 529 4.08 0.56 -14.34
C ALA A 529 4.37 -0.75 -13.60
N THR A 530 5.19 -0.69 -12.55
CA THR A 530 5.47 -1.83 -11.67
C THR A 530 5.28 -1.44 -10.21
N ASP A 531 4.76 -2.37 -9.43
CA ASP A 531 4.76 -2.27 -7.98
C ASP A 531 6.20 -2.49 -7.46
N TRP A 532 6.58 -1.72 -6.45
CA TRP A 532 7.96 -1.69 -5.94
C TRP A 532 8.37 -3.01 -5.30
N ASP A 533 7.45 -3.69 -4.61
CA ASP A 533 7.68 -4.98 -3.95
C ASP A 533 7.92 -6.09 -4.99
N TYR A 534 7.16 -6.11 -6.09
CA TYR A 534 7.40 -6.98 -7.24
C TYR A 534 8.76 -6.69 -7.89
N TRP A 535 9.13 -5.42 -8.04
CA TRP A 535 10.47 -5.03 -8.49
C TRP A 535 11.55 -5.57 -7.55
N MET A 536 11.40 -5.42 -6.24
CA MET A 536 12.36 -5.92 -5.25
C MET A 536 12.48 -7.45 -5.26
N GLY A 537 11.40 -8.15 -5.59
CA GLY A 537 11.39 -9.61 -5.73
C GLY A 537 12.02 -10.14 -7.02
N CYS A 538 12.20 -9.28 -8.03
CA CYS A 538 12.69 -9.70 -9.33
C CYS A 538 14.15 -10.22 -9.23
N GLY A 539 14.54 -11.07 -10.17
CA GLY A 539 15.87 -11.68 -10.14
C GLY A 539 17.03 -10.69 -10.32
N LEU A 540 16.79 -9.50 -10.90
CA LEU A 540 17.78 -8.42 -10.98
C LEU A 540 18.20 -7.90 -9.61
N VAL A 541 17.21 -7.74 -8.73
CA VAL A 541 17.36 -7.14 -7.40
C VAL A 541 17.65 -8.23 -6.37
N ARG A 542 16.79 -9.24 -6.28
CA ARG A 542 16.88 -10.28 -5.26
C ARG A 542 18.10 -11.18 -5.44
N ARG A 543 18.49 -11.50 -6.68
CA ARG A 543 19.66 -12.32 -7.03
C ARG A 543 19.75 -13.65 -6.26
N GLY A 544 18.61 -14.33 -6.11
CA GLY A 544 18.53 -15.61 -5.40
C GLY A 544 18.48 -15.50 -3.87
N ARG A 545 18.68 -14.33 -3.27
CA ARG A 545 18.62 -14.11 -1.82
C ARG A 545 17.22 -14.36 -1.26
N GLU A 546 17.15 -14.83 -0.02
CA GLU A 546 15.91 -15.12 0.70
C GLU A 546 15.64 -14.07 1.78
N LEU A 547 14.49 -14.17 2.42
CA LEU A 547 14.16 -13.36 3.58
C LEU A 547 13.70 -14.23 4.76
N VAL A 548 13.88 -13.69 5.96
CA VAL A 548 13.41 -14.32 7.20
C VAL A 548 12.02 -13.78 7.54
N ILE A 549 11.10 -14.67 7.90
CA ILE A 549 9.76 -14.33 8.42
C ILE A 549 9.51 -15.03 9.76
N PRO A 550 8.65 -14.49 10.64
CA PRO A 550 8.15 -15.23 11.78
C PRO A 550 7.01 -16.18 11.36
N GLU A 551 6.74 -17.22 12.15
CA GLU A 551 5.53 -18.03 11.94
C GLU A 551 4.26 -17.22 12.23
N VAL A 552 4.23 -16.53 13.37
CA VAL A 552 3.17 -15.58 13.74
C VAL A 552 3.63 -14.17 13.37
N SER A 553 2.87 -13.44 12.55
CA SER A 553 3.27 -12.10 12.11
C SER A 553 3.43 -11.12 13.28
N ARG A 554 4.32 -10.13 13.11
CA ARG A 554 4.52 -8.97 13.99
C ARG A 554 3.90 -7.68 13.46
N THR A 555 3.29 -7.77 12.29
CA THR A 555 2.49 -6.72 11.68
C THR A 555 1.18 -7.28 11.14
N SER A 556 0.16 -6.45 11.13
CA SER A 556 -1.12 -6.71 10.47
C SER A 556 -1.51 -5.51 9.62
N HIS A 557 -2.09 -5.75 8.45
CA HIS A 557 -2.55 -4.68 7.57
C HIS A 557 -3.95 -4.23 8.00
N ALA A 558 -4.09 -2.95 8.33
CA ALA A 558 -5.33 -2.37 8.81
C ALA A 558 -6.08 -1.57 7.75
N GLY A 559 -5.46 -1.29 6.60
CA GLY A 559 -6.12 -0.60 5.49
C GLY A 559 -7.28 -1.42 4.94
N LEU A 560 -8.50 -0.89 5.06
CA LEU A 560 -9.71 -1.51 4.48
C LEU A 560 -9.90 -1.15 3.00
N SER A 561 -9.30 -0.03 2.58
CA SER A 561 -9.17 0.43 1.20
C SER A 561 -7.76 0.96 0.95
N GLY A 562 -7.26 0.72 -0.27
CA GLY A 562 -5.95 1.17 -0.74
C GLY A 562 -5.82 0.97 -2.24
N THR A 563 -4.62 1.19 -2.80
CA THR A 563 -4.36 1.19 -4.24
C THR A 563 -4.73 -0.14 -4.93
N HIS A 564 -4.57 -1.27 -4.23
CA HIS A 564 -4.73 -2.61 -4.83
C HIS A 564 -5.80 -3.48 -4.16
N PHE A 565 -6.34 -3.07 -3.01
CA PHE A 565 -7.26 -3.89 -2.23
C PHE A 565 -8.44 -3.09 -1.70
N SER A 566 -9.63 -3.69 -1.79
CA SER A 566 -10.84 -3.21 -1.16
C SER A 566 -11.74 -4.37 -0.74
N GLY A 567 -12.50 -4.16 0.34
CA GLY A 567 -13.60 -5.04 0.73
C GLY A 567 -13.20 -6.47 1.10
N PHE A 568 -13.86 -7.46 0.48
CA PHE A 568 -13.79 -8.87 0.87
C PHE A 568 -12.38 -9.49 0.74
N VAL A 569 -11.63 -9.08 -0.28
CA VAL A 569 -10.29 -9.62 -0.52
C VAL A 569 -9.35 -9.26 0.63
N THR A 570 -9.48 -8.04 1.16
CA THR A 570 -8.74 -7.57 2.33
C THR A 570 -9.01 -8.46 3.56
N GLN A 571 -10.27 -8.84 3.78
CA GLN A 571 -10.67 -9.71 4.89
C GLN A 571 -10.02 -11.09 4.83
N LYS A 572 -10.15 -11.78 3.70
CA LYS A 572 -9.66 -13.15 3.58
C LYS A 572 -8.13 -13.22 3.65
N ARG A 573 -7.45 -12.17 3.15
CA ARG A 573 -5.99 -12.15 3.03
C ARG A 573 -5.26 -11.55 4.22
N PHE A 574 -5.81 -10.55 4.91
CA PHE A 574 -5.05 -9.77 5.90
C PHE A 574 -5.65 -9.81 7.30
N SER A 575 -6.96 -9.58 7.43
CA SER A 575 -7.58 -9.31 8.75
C SER A 575 -7.76 -10.55 9.65
N ASN A 576 -7.67 -11.76 9.08
CA ASN A 576 -7.84 -13.03 9.82
C ASN A 576 -6.50 -13.71 10.17
N LYS A 577 -5.40 -12.97 10.15
CA LYS A 577 -4.07 -13.49 10.49
C LYS A 577 -3.78 -13.26 11.98
N PRO A 578 -3.16 -14.23 12.68
CA PRO A 578 -2.72 -14.02 14.06
C PRO A 578 -1.62 -12.96 14.09
N LEU A 579 -1.64 -12.15 15.15
CA LEU A 579 -0.61 -11.17 15.47
C LEU A 579 -0.03 -11.56 16.83
N SER A 580 1.29 -11.49 16.98
CA SER A 580 1.94 -11.71 18.27
C SER A 580 1.39 -10.74 19.33
N ASP A 581 1.09 -11.26 20.52
CA ASP A 581 0.48 -10.53 21.64
C ASP A 581 1.37 -10.47 22.89
N ASP A 582 2.38 -11.35 23.01
CA ASP A 582 3.36 -11.32 24.10
C ASP A 582 4.54 -10.36 23.78
N PRO A 583 4.67 -9.23 24.51
CA PRO A 583 5.77 -8.28 24.32
C PRO A 583 7.16 -8.87 24.63
N ASN A 584 7.24 -10.00 25.35
CA ASN A 584 8.49 -10.61 25.77
C ASN A 584 8.93 -11.77 24.89
N THR A 585 8.26 -12.03 23.77
CA THR A 585 8.61 -13.14 22.88
C THR A 585 10.08 -13.12 22.48
N ARG A 586 10.70 -14.30 22.49
CA ARG A 586 12.11 -14.52 22.09
C ARG A 586 12.15 -15.45 20.89
N SER A 587 12.72 -14.96 19.78
CA SER A 587 12.83 -15.74 18.55
C SER A 587 13.92 -16.82 18.67
N GLU A 588 13.59 -18.06 18.30
CA GLU A 588 14.54 -19.16 18.29
C GLU A 588 15.45 -19.08 17.04
N GLN A 589 16.73 -18.73 17.24
CA GLN A 589 17.74 -18.68 16.17
C GLN A 589 18.60 -19.95 16.13
N ARG A 590 17.98 -21.14 16.13
CA ARG A 590 18.71 -22.40 16.05
C ARG A 590 19.36 -22.54 14.66
N GLY A 591 20.69 -22.71 14.61
CA GLY A 591 21.44 -23.00 13.37
C GLY A 591 22.44 -21.93 12.93
N VAL A 592 22.47 -20.76 13.59
CA VAL A 592 23.50 -19.73 13.36
C VAL A 592 24.78 -20.17 14.07
N ARG A 593 25.63 -20.97 13.41
CA ARG A 593 26.98 -21.25 13.93
C ARG A 593 27.78 -19.93 13.92
N ASN A 594 28.39 -19.60 15.06
CA ASN A 594 29.27 -18.45 15.23
C ASN A 594 30.50 -18.55 14.32
#